data_AF-A0A2C9KSS2-F1
#
_entry.id   AF-A0A2C9KSS2-F1
#
_cell.length_a   1.000
_cell.length_b   1.000
_cell.length_c   1.000
_cell.angle_alpha   90.00
_cell.angle_beta   90.00
_cell.angle_gamma   90.00
#
_symmetry.space_group_name_H-M   'P 1'
#
loop_
_entity.id
_entity.type
_entity.pdbx_description
1 polymer ?
#
loop_
_entity_poly.entity_id
_entity_poly.type
_entity_poly.pdbx_seq_one_letter_code
_entity_poly.pdbx_strand_id
1 'polypeptide(L)'
;MHFQVTESDGETFEEATLMEATSDILVSPHSRCTVSVLLDEKPIHQEFTAVTRMSLPGNGVSVFIRRKSDGVNVFGYKIKNLRVVFSPDVVKCCRPIKDGEGDPDLEMDFLSKGVIHGVIACNHKILLRSGDSSKLLVK
;
A
#
# COMPACT_ATOMS: atom_id res chain seq x y z
N MET A 1 3.89 -7.02 0.24
CA MET A 1 3.26 -6.08 -0.70
C MET A 1 4.35 -5.22 -1.31
N HIS A 2 4.52 -5.29 -2.63
CA HIS A 2 5.31 -4.33 -3.39
C HIS A 2 4.32 -3.40 -4.08
N PHE A 3 4.68 -2.14 -4.27
CA PHE A 3 3.91 -1.18 -5.06
C PHE A 3 4.88 -0.31 -5.84
N GLN A 4 4.52 0.03 -7.07
CA GLN A 4 5.34 0.90 -7.91
C GLN A 4 4.91 2.36 -7.71
N VAL A 5 5.88 3.24 -7.51
CA VAL A 5 5.64 4.68 -7.29
C VAL A 5 5.75 5.49 -8.60
N THR A 6 6.23 4.85 -9.67
CA THR A 6 6.44 5.45 -10.99
C THR A 6 5.21 5.37 -11.90
N GLU A 7 4.26 4.51 -11.58
CA GLU A 7 3.05 4.26 -12.37
C GLU A 7 1.80 4.50 -11.49
N SER A 8 0.73 5.02 -12.09
CA SER A 8 -0.54 5.26 -11.41
C SER A 8 -1.48 4.05 -11.43
N ASP A 9 -1.09 2.99 -12.13
CA ASP A 9 -1.94 1.83 -12.31
C ASP A 9 -2.00 1.04 -10.99
N GLY A 10 -3.22 0.70 -10.58
CA GLY A 10 -3.44 -0.05 -9.35
C GLY A 10 -2.97 -1.50 -9.51
N GLU A 11 -2.25 -2.01 -8.52
CA GLU A 11 -1.91 -3.42 -8.42
C GLU A 11 -2.95 -4.14 -7.52
N THR A 12 -3.45 -5.29 -7.98
CA THR A 12 -4.32 -6.16 -7.18
C THR A 12 -3.50 -7.33 -6.65
N PHE A 13 -3.65 -7.64 -5.37
CA PHE A 13 -3.01 -8.77 -4.72
C PHE A 13 -4.06 -9.62 -4.01
N GLU A 14 -4.02 -10.92 -4.25
CA GLU A 14 -4.90 -11.90 -3.61
C GLU A 14 -4.04 -12.93 -2.87
N GLU A 15 -4.40 -13.20 -1.62
CA GLU A 15 -3.78 -14.22 -0.79
C GLU A 15 -4.85 -15.15 -0.25
N ALA A 16 -4.68 -16.45 -0.48
CA ALA A 16 -5.56 -17.46 0.07
C ALA A 16 -5.05 -17.90 1.45
N THR A 17 -5.89 -17.76 2.47
CA THR A 17 -5.59 -18.24 3.83
C THR A 17 -6.46 -19.46 4.16
N LEU A 18 -5.83 -20.56 4.56
CA LEU A 18 -6.55 -21.69 5.15
C LEU A 18 -6.79 -21.41 6.63
N MET A 19 -8.05 -21.50 7.05
CA MET A 19 -8.44 -21.29 8.43
C MET A 19 -9.26 -22.49 8.91
N GLU A 20 -8.90 -23.03 10.08
CA GLU A 20 -9.53 -24.21 10.66
C GLU A 20 -10.19 -23.86 12.00
N ALA A 21 -11.37 -24.40 12.27
CA ALA A 21 -12.08 -24.23 13.54
C ALA A 21 -12.78 -25.53 13.93
N THR A 22 -12.52 -26.00 15.15
CA THR A 22 -13.09 -27.23 15.72
C THR A 22 -13.77 -26.92 17.05
N SER A 23 -14.94 -27.50 17.29
CA SER A 23 -15.68 -27.32 18.54
C SER A 23 -16.48 -28.57 18.88
N ASP A 24 -16.46 -28.95 20.16
CA ASP A 24 -17.24 -30.07 20.69
C ASP A 24 -18.65 -29.61 21.07
N ILE A 25 -19.67 -30.23 20.49
CA ILE A 25 -21.07 -29.85 20.66
C ILE A 25 -21.82 -30.99 21.36
N LEU A 26 -22.34 -30.72 22.56
CA LEU A 26 -23.21 -31.66 23.27
C LEU A 26 -24.64 -31.55 22.74
N VAL A 27 -25.16 -32.64 22.18
CA VAL A 27 -26.52 -32.74 21.65
C VAL A 27 -27.32 -33.69 22.53
N SER A 28 -28.48 -33.23 23.03
CA SER A 28 -29.33 -34.06 23.90
C SER A 28 -29.91 -35.25 23.15
N PRO A 29 -30.19 -36.38 23.83
CA PRO A 29 -30.84 -37.53 23.20
C PRO A 29 -32.15 -37.12 22.51
N HIS A 30 -32.40 -37.67 21.32
CA HIS A 30 -33.58 -37.36 20.50
C HIS A 30 -33.72 -35.90 20.04
N SER A 31 -32.67 -35.08 20.14
CA SER A 31 -32.67 -33.70 19.64
C SER A 31 -31.88 -33.56 18.34
N ARG A 32 -32.15 -32.48 17.59
CA ARG A 32 -31.41 -32.11 16.37
C ARG A 32 -30.77 -30.74 16.55
N CYS A 33 -29.47 -30.66 16.24
CA CYS A 33 -28.72 -29.41 16.15
C CYS A 33 -28.34 -29.13 14.69
N THR A 34 -28.43 -27.87 14.29
CA THR A 34 -27.90 -27.38 13.02
C THR A 34 -26.71 -26.47 13.31
N VAL A 35 -25.58 -26.76 12.69
CA VAL A 35 -24.33 -26.01 12.83
C VAL A 35 -24.12 -25.19 11.55
N SER A 36 -23.81 -23.92 11.69
CA SER A 36 -23.42 -23.05 10.57
C SER A 36 -22.09 -22.40 10.88
N VAL A 37 -21.13 -22.53 9.96
CA VAL A 37 -19.84 -21.83 10.05
C VAL A 37 -19.95 -20.58 9.20
N LEU A 38 -19.67 -19.43 9.80
CA LEU A 38 -19.61 -18.14 9.12
C LEU A 38 -18.19 -17.61 9.17
N LEU A 39 -17.73 -17.09 8.04
CA LEU A 39 -16.51 -16.32 7.95
C LEU A 39 -16.91 -14.84 7.81
N ASP A 40 -16.48 -14.02 8.76
CA ASP A 40 -16.65 -12.58 8.64
C ASP A 40 -15.52 -11.99 7.80
N GLU A 41 -15.95 -11.13 6.89
CA GLU A 41 -15.09 -10.29 6.07
C GLU A 41 -15.11 -8.87 6.62
N LYS A 42 -13.92 -8.26 6.75
CA LYS A 42 -13.78 -6.86 7.12
C LYS A 42 -13.26 -6.07 5.93
N PRO A 43 -13.99 -5.04 5.47
CA PRO A 43 -13.47 -4.16 4.44
C PRO A 43 -12.30 -3.36 4.98
N ILE A 44 -11.30 -3.15 4.12
CA ILE A 44 -10.16 -2.28 4.35
C ILE A 44 -10.23 -1.15 3.34
N HIS A 45 -10.17 0.06 3.89
CA HIS A 45 -9.94 1.28 3.13
C HIS A 45 -8.96 2.11 3.92
N GLN A 46 -7.74 2.21 3.43
CA GLN A 46 -6.66 2.90 4.13
C GLN A 46 -5.83 3.73 3.16
N GLU A 47 -5.73 5.02 3.44
CA GLU A 47 -4.78 5.89 2.76
C GLU A 47 -3.37 5.66 3.29
N PHE A 48 -2.38 5.75 2.42
CA PHE A 48 -0.97 5.70 2.79
C PHE A 48 -0.17 6.78 2.08
N THR A 49 0.98 7.10 2.65
CA THR A 49 1.97 7.98 2.02
C THR A 49 3.29 7.25 1.95
N ALA A 50 3.81 7.09 0.73
CA ALA A 50 5.14 6.55 0.47
C ALA A 50 6.14 7.70 0.32
N VAL A 51 7.33 7.51 0.89
CA VAL A 51 8.46 8.43 0.73
C VAL A 51 9.48 7.75 -0.17
N THR A 52 9.81 8.38 -1.28
CA THR A 52 10.87 7.92 -2.19
C THR A 52 12.01 8.93 -2.19
N ARG A 53 13.22 8.49 -1.90
CA ARG A 53 14.41 9.34 -1.95
C ARG A 53 15.07 9.23 -3.32
N MET A 54 15.22 10.36 -3.98
CA MET A 54 16.04 10.50 -5.17
C MET A 54 17.41 11.02 -4.75
N SER A 55 18.47 10.44 -5.31
CA SER A 55 19.84 10.92 -5.13
C SER A 55 20.51 11.14 -6.48
N LEU A 56 21.28 12.22 -6.59
CA LEU A 56 22.19 12.42 -7.70
C LEU A 56 23.43 11.54 -7.53
N PRO A 57 23.99 11.01 -8.63
CA PRO A 57 25.35 10.49 -8.58
C PRO A 57 26.29 11.62 -8.15
N GLY A 58 27.36 11.30 -7.40
CA GLY A 58 28.23 12.30 -6.77
C GLY A 58 28.92 13.28 -7.74
N ASN A 59 28.94 12.98 -9.04
CA ASN A 59 29.42 13.92 -10.05
C ASN A 59 28.32 14.79 -10.67
N GLY A 60 27.04 14.60 -10.35
CA GLY A 60 25.88 15.26 -10.95
C GLY A 60 25.47 14.69 -12.32
N VAL A 61 24.33 15.12 -12.83
CA VAL A 61 23.76 14.64 -14.10
C VAL A 61 23.86 15.70 -15.18
N SER A 62 24.30 15.32 -16.38
CA SER A 62 24.39 16.23 -17.53
C SER A 62 23.08 16.25 -18.31
N VAL A 63 22.57 17.45 -18.59
CA VAL A 63 21.41 17.72 -19.42
C VAL A 63 21.87 18.44 -20.68
N PHE A 64 21.44 17.95 -21.84
CA PHE A 64 21.77 18.54 -23.12
C PHE A 64 20.50 18.93 -23.86
N ILE A 65 20.45 20.15 -24.36
CA ILE A 65 19.40 20.61 -25.27
C ILE A 65 19.90 20.38 -26.68
N ARG A 66 19.16 19.55 -27.43
CA ARG A 66 19.40 19.30 -28.85
C ARG A 66 18.40 20.07 -29.69
N ARG A 67 18.89 20.72 -30.73
CA ARG A 67 18.04 21.37 -31.71
C ARG A 67 17.36 20.29 -32.55
N LYS A 68 16.04 20.37 -32.66
CA LYS A 68 15.23 19.34 -33.33
C LYS A 68 15.54 19.18 -34.83
N SER A 69 15.99 20.24 -35.50
CA SER A 69 16.20 20.26 -36.96
C SER A 69 17.45 19.50 -37.43
N ASP A 70 18.54 19.55 -36.66
CA ASP A 70 19.85 19.01 -37.05
C ASP A 70 20.45 18.09 -35.98
N GLY A 71 19.78 17.93 -34.84
CA GLY A 71 20.23 17.10 -33.71
C GLY A 71 21.44 17.67 -32.97
N VAL A 72 21.92 18.86 -33.33
CA VAL A 72 23.12 19.46 -32.74
C VAL A 72 22.82 19.89 -31.29
N ASN A 73 23.74 19.55 -30.38
CA ASN A 73 23.69 20.04 -29.00
C ASN A 73 23.90 21.56 -29.02
N VAL A 74 22.86 22.31 -28.69
CA VAL A 74 22.90 23.78 -28.62
C VAL A 74 23.24 24.29 -27.23
N PHE A 75 22.99 23.49 -26.19
CA PHE A 75 23.30 23.85 -24.82
C PHE A 75 23.52 22.60 -23.97
N GLY A 76 24.45 22.68 -23.02
CA GLY A 76 24.71 21.63 -22.04
C GLY A 76 24.83 22.25 -20.66
N TYR A 77 24.14 21.67 -19.68
CA TYR A 77 24.20 22.08 -18.28
C TYR A 77 24.35 20.85 -17.40
N LYS A 78 25.02 21.01 -16.25
CA LYS A 78 25.24 19.93 -15.31
C LYS A 78 24.49 20.21 -14.00
N ILE A 79 23.50 19.39 -13.72
CA ILE A 79 22.74 19.43 -12.47
C ILE A 79 23.63 18.85 -11.37
N LYS A 80 23.99 19.71 -10.41
CA LYS A 80 24.71 19.32 -9.19
C LYS A 80 23.89 19.45 -7.92
N ASN A 81 22.71 20.05 -8.01
CA ASN A 81 21.83 20.27 -6.87
C ASN A 81 20.38 20.00 -7.29
N LEU A 82 19.73 19.03 -6.65
CA LEU A 82 18.34 18.67 -6.95
C LEU A 82 17.36 19.78 -6.60
N ARG A 83 17.64 20.61 -5.58
CA ARG A 83 16.76 21.71 -5.15
C ARG A 83 16.64 22.82 -6.20
N VAL A 84 17.61 22.93 -7.10
CA VAL A 84 17.57 23.87 -8.23
C VAL A 84 16.59 23.40 -9.30
N VAL A 85 16.40 22.08 -9.41
CA VAL A 85 15.54 21.45 -10.43
C VAL A 85 14.13 21.22 -9.88
N PHE A 86 14.06 20.77 -8.64
CA PHE A 86 12.84 20.42 -7.94
C PHE A 86 12.66 21.38 -6.78
N SER A 87 11.72 22.32 -6.94
CA SER A 87 11.25 23.16 -5.85
C SER A 87 9.81 22.76 -5.50
N PRO A 88 9.38 22.89 -4.24
CA PRO A 88 7.99 22.59 -3.84
C PRO A 88 6.94 23.41 -4.60
N ASP A 89 7.32 24.59 -5.10
CA ASP A 89 6.45 25.46 -5.90
C ASP A 89 6.18 24.88 -7.30
N VAL A 90 7.13 24.14 -7.87
CA VAL A 90 7.01 23.53 -9.19
C VAL A 90 6.57 22.07 -9.09
N VAL A 91 7.12 21.32 -8.13
CA VAL A 91 6.84 19.90 -7.90
C VAL A 91 6.33 19.71 -6.47
N LYS A 92 5.01 19.78 -6.30
CA LYS A 92 4.36 19.80 -4.97
C LYS A 92 4.63 18.58 -4.09
N CYS A 93 4.97 17.44 -4.69
CA CYS A 93 5.28 16.21 -3.95
C CYS A 93 6.73 16.17 -3.44
N CYS A 94 7.61 17.07 -3.89
CA CYS A 94 8.99 17.07 -3.45
C CYS A 94 9.16 17.81 -2.12
N ARG A 95 10.08 17.34 -1.28
CA ARG A 95 10.49 17.99 -0.03
C ARG A 95 12.00 17.83 0.18
N PRO A 96 12.68 18.82 0.79
CA PRO A 96 14.06 18.63 1.21
C PRO A 96 14.16 17.48 2.22
N ILE A 97 15.26 16.74 2.18
CA ILE A 97 15.58 15.75 3.21
C ILE A 97 15.71 16.44 4.58
N LYS A 98 15.46 15.69 5.66
CA LYS A 98 15.62 16.19 7.02
C LYS A 98 17.10 16.39 7.37
N ASP A 99 17.35 17.29 8.31
CA ASP A 99 18.71 17.56 8.80
C ASP A 99 19.34 16.28 9.37
N GLY A 100 20.55 15.96 8.89
CA GLY A 100 21.30 14.77 9.31
C GLY A 100 20.98 13.49 8.53
N GLU A 101 20.05 13.51 7.58
CA GLU A 101 19.67 12.33 6.79
C GLU A 101 20.33 12.23 5.40
N GLY A 102 21.40 12.94 5.10
CA GLY A 102 22.09 12.87 3.81
C GLY A 102 22.65 14.21 3.33
N ASP A 103 23.05 14.27 2.06
CA ASP A 103 23.48 15.52 1.44
C ASP A 103 22.26 16.28 0.90
N PRO A 104 21.92 17.45 1.47
CA PRO A 104 20.74 18.22 1.09
C PRO A 104 20.75 18.70 -0.36
N ASP A 105 21.91 18.83 -0.99
CA ASP A 105 22.04 19.28 -2.36
C ASP A 105 21.92 18.11 -3.34
N LEU A 106 22.39 16.93 -2.96
CA LEU A 106 22.36 15.75 -3.82
C LEU A 106 21.10 14.90 -3.68
N GLU A 107 20.37 15.04 -2.57
CA GLU A 107 19.24 14.19 -2.25
C GLU A 107 17.94 14.96 -2.00
N MET A 108 16.82 14.34 -2.39
CA MET A 108 15.50 14.90 -2.20
C MET A 108 14.46 13.80 -1.99
N ASP A 109 13.50 14.06 -1.11
CA ASP A 109 12.38 13.15 -0.86
C ASP A 109 11.18 13.54 -1.74
N PHE A 110 10.47 12.54 -2.24
CA PHE A 110 9.21 12.67 -2.95
C PHE A 110 8.11 11.93 -2.18
N LEU A 111 6.99 12.61 -1.98
CA LEU A 111 5.81 12.11 -1.27
C LEU A 111 4.74 11.69 -2.25
N SER A 112 4.51 10.38 -2.32
CA SER A 112 3.43 9.80 -3.12
C SER A 112 2.33 9.32 -2.21
N LYS A 113 1.08 9.69 -2.53
CA LYS A 113 -0.10 9.24 -1.80
C LYS A 113 -0.76 8.10 -2.57
N GLY A 114 -1.22 7.10 -1.85
CA GLY A 114 -1.96 5.98 -2.41
C GLY A 114 -3.07 5.55 -1.47
N VAL A 115 -3.89 4.63 -1.95
CA VAL A 115 -4.99 4.06 -1.18
C VAL A 115 -4.99 2.55 -1.36
N ILE A 116 -5.13 1.83 -0.25
CA ILE A 116 -5.36 0.40 -0.23
C ILE A 116 -6.85 0.18 -0.02
N HIS A 117 -7.46 -0.57 -0.94
CA HIS A 117 -8.82 -1.03 -0.84
C HIS A 117 -8.83 -2.55 -0.93
N GLY A 118 -9.62 -3.20 -0.08
CA GLY A 118 -9.76 -4.64 -0.11
C GLY A 118 -10.64 -5.17 1.00
N VAL A 119 -10.56 -6.47 1.21
CA VAL A 119 -11.31 -7.19 2.24
C VAL A 119 -10.37 -8.19 2.88
N ILE A 120 -10.45 -8.35 4.21
CA ILE A 120 -9.73 -9.39 4.95
C ILE A 120 -10.73 -10.31 5.64
N ALA A 121 -10.57 -11.61 5.40
CA ALA A 121 -11.16 -12.69 6.17
C ALA A 121 -10.54 -12.69 7.58
N CYS A 122 -11.32 -12.40 8.63
CA CYS A 122 -10.75 -12.15 9.95
C CYS A 122 -11.42 -12.82 11.14
N ASN A 123 -12.66 -13.34 11.03
CA ASN A 123 -13.27 -14.08 12.14
C ASN A 123 -14.07 -15.30 11.68
N HIS A 124 -13.91 -16.41 12.40
CA HIS A 124 -14.75 -17.59 12.29
C HIS A 124 -15.80 -17.59 13.38
N LYS A 125 -17.06 -17.82 13.01
CA LYS A 125 -18.17 -17.99 13.94
C LYS A 125 -18.84 -19.32 13.68
N ILE A 126 -18.97 -20.13 14.73
CA ILE A 126 -19.78 -21.35 14.72
C ILE A 126 -21.12 -21.02 15.38
N LEU A 127 -22.19 -21.01 14.59
CA LEU A 127 -23.55 -20.79 15.07
C LEU A 127 -24.27 -22.12 15.24
N LEU A 128 -24.86 -22.31 16.43
CA LEU A 128 -25.66 -23.47 16.77
C LEU A 128 -27.13 -23.09 16.83
N ARG A 129 -27.99 -23.86 16.15
CA ARG A 129 -29.45 -23.73 16.23
C ARG A 129 -30.07 -25.06 16.63
N SER A 130 -30.78 -25.07 17.76
CA SER A 130 -31.63 -26.19 18.17
C SER A 130 -32.90 -26.21 17.32
N GLY A 131 -33.31 -27.41 16.86
CA GLY A 131 -34.57 -27.61 16.15
C GLY A 131 -35.81 -27.42 17.04
N ASP A 132 -35.64 -27.50 18.36
CA ASP A 132 -36.69 -27.30 19.35
C ASP A 132 -36.58 -25.88 19.94
N SER A 133 -37.70 -25.17 19.87
CA SER A 133 -37.90 -23.75 20.13
C SER A 133 -37.19 -23.14 21.36
N SER A 134 -36.61 -21.96 21.12
CA SER A 134 -36.31 -20.88 22.09
C SER A 134 -35.33 -21.19 23.23
N LYS A 135 -34.03 -21.11 22.94
CA LYS A 135 -33.00 -20.47 23.81
C LYS A 135 -31.65 -20.46 23.08
N LEU A 136 -31.18 -19.27 22.72
CA LEU A 136 -29.82 -19.02 22.27
C LEU A 136 -28.90 -19.04 23.49
N LEU A 137 -28.04 -20.06 23.59
CA LEU A 137 -26.88 -20.04 24.47
C LEU A 137 -25.66 -19.72 23.62
N VAL A 138 -25.17 -18.49 23.73
CA VAL A 138 -23.90 -18.02 23.16
C VAL A 138 -22.84 -18.18 24.25
N LYS A 139 -21.71 -18.81 23.92
CA LYS A 139 -20.46 -18.71 24.67
C LYS A 139 -19.42 -18.08 23.76
#